data_AF-A0A9W9ZBQ8-F1
#
_entry.id   AF-A0A9W9ZBQ8-F1
#
_cell.length_a   1.000
_cell.length_b   1.000
_cell.length_c   1.000
_cell.angle_alpha   90.00
_cell.angle_beta   90.00
_cell.angle_gamma   90.00
#
_symmetry.space_group_name_H-M   'P 1'
#
loop_
_entity.id
_entity.type
_entity.pdbx_description
1 polymer ?
#
loop_
_entity_poly.entity_id
_entity_poly.type
_entity_poly.pdbx_seq_one_letter_code
_entity_poly.pdbx_strand_id
1 'polypeptide(L)'
;MAFKILSLVAILTAILYLTSQSRVTGKDLTRKSGQPTKHGEVYRAKSQIDSLIYKLTLDLNTFNEKKTLATVMQNDAEKLARIAGEEIALLKPVQRLLDALVKGNASSGYQRCLARPGGKIPVRIETKGSSLPKHYTISVPVNHRELIDRGLTRDNGEDLQVYYHANGQHPVQIDRVLSGLGTKSATVQFRLQALMSANTVDHFSYSLVLGSAVSGSVMDNPDLVYAFHDDFSSSALKKEWATNNYGTWSVQKGRLLGNTCRQKSKICRDRIVC
;
A
#
# COMPACT_ATOMS: atom_id res chain seq x y z
N MET A 1 6.26 1.36 39.91
CA MET A 1 6.88 1.60 41.24
C MET A 1 6.15 0.91 42.40
N ALA A 2 4.84 0.62 42.29
CA ALA A 2 4.07 -0.04 43.37
C ALA A 2 4.55 -1.46 43.76
N PHE A 3 5.01 -2.28 42.80
CA PHE A 3 5.44 -3.66 43.07
C PHE A 3 6.73 -3.78 43.91
N LYS A 4 7.65 -2.80 43.83
CA LYS A 4 8.89 -2.82 44.62
C LYS A 4 8.63 -2.51 46.11
N ILE A 5 7.60 -1.73 46.41
CA ILE A 5 7.26 -1.35 47.79
C ILE A 5 6.60 -2.52 48.53
N LEU A 6 5.73 -3.29 47.86
CA LEU A 6 5.09 -4.48 48.44
C LEU A 6 6.10 -5.58 48.83
N SER A 7 7.16 -5.78 48.04
CA SER A 7 8.19 -6.78 48.33
C SER A 7 9.05 -6.43 49.56
N LEU A 8 9.32 -5.15 49.80
CA LEU A 8 10.09 -4.71 50.97
C LEU A 8 9.27 -4.81 52.26
N VAL A 9 7.96 -4.53 52.18
CA VAL A 9 7.03 -4.67 53.32
C VAL A 9 6.87 -6.13 53.73
N ALA A 10 6.85 -7.07 52.78
CA ALA A 10 6.80 -8.51 53.05
C ALA A 10 8.08 -9.03 53.77
N ILE A 11 9.25 -8.52 53.38
CA ILE A 11 10.52 -8.86 54.03
C ILE A 11 10.58 -8.29 55.44
N LEU A 12 10.16 -7.03 55.64
CA LEU A 12 10.12 -6.41 56.97
C LEU A 12 9.15 -7.12 57.91
N THR A 13 7.98 -7.53 57.41
CA THR A 13 6.97 -8.25 58.20
C THR A 13 7.42 -9.65 58.57
N ALA A 14 8.14 -10.37 57.70
CA ALA A 14 8.75 -11.65 58.04
C ALA A 14 9.83 -11.52 59.13
N ILE A 15 10.67 -10.49 59.05
CA ILE A 15 11.71 -10.20 60.08
C ILE A 15 11.05 -9.86 61.43
N LEU A 16 9.97 -9.06 61.43
CA LEU A 16 9.22 -8.71 62.64
C LEU A 16 8.46 -9.92 63.23
N TYR A 17 7.94 -10.82 62.38
CA TYR A 17 7.29 -12.04 62.84
C TYR A 17 8.28 -13.00 63.51
N LEU A 18 9.50 -13.11 62.96
CA LEU A 18 10.59 -13.93 63.50
C LEU A 18 11.11 -13.42 64.84
N THR A 19 11.13 -12.11 65.10
CA THR A 19 11.54 -11.57 66.41
C THR A 19 10.45 -11.70 67.48
N SER A 20 9.18 -11.83 67.08
CA SER A 20 8.04 -12.00 68.00
C SER A 20 7.85 -13.44 68.51
N GLN A 21 8.12 -14.45 67.67
CA GLN A 21 8.04 -15.86 68.04
C GLN A 21 9.11 -16.26 69.07
N SER A 22 10.25 -15.56 69.12
CA SER A 22 11.31 -15.81 70.09
C SER A 22 10.96 -15.43 71.54
N ARG A 23 9.85 -14.71 71.78
CA ARG A 23 9.45 -14.24 73.12
C ARG A 23 8.27 -15.01 73.75
N VAL A 24 7.59 -15.90 73.03
CA VAL A 24 6.34 -16.51 73.50
C VAL A 24 6.30 -18.02 73.24
N THR A 25 7.20 -18.79 73.86
CA THR A 25 6.92 -20.21 74.20
C THR A 25 7.92 -20.67 75.25
N GLY A 26 7.52 -20.55 76.52
CA GLY A 26 8.22 -21.14 77.67
C GLY A 26 7.21 -21.75 78.63
N LYS A 27 6.67 -22.92 78.28
CA LYS A 27 6.11 -23.89 79.23
C LYS A 27 6.48 -25.30 78.78
N ASP A 28 7.02 -26.06 79.74
CA ASP A 28 7.67 -27.37 79.67
C ASP A 28 6.95 -28.45 78.86
N LEU A 29 7.75 -29.36 78.25
CA LEU A 29 7.68 -30.81 78.46
C LEU A 29 8.95 -31.51 77.93
N THR A 30 9.46 -32.42 78.73
CA THR A 30 10.74 -33.16 78.69
C THR A 30 10.94 -34.13 77.51
N ARG A 31 12.12 -34.12 76.85
CA ARG A 31 12.83 -35.32 76.34
C ARG A 31 14.31 -35.02 75.98
N LYS A 32 15.24 -35.85 76.48
CA LYS A 32 16.69 -35.83 76.20
C LYS A 32 17.03 -36.10 74.72
N SER A 33 17.91 -35.31 74.11
CA SER A 33 19.29 -35.68 73.73
C SER A 33 19.88 -34.70 72.71
N GLY A 34 21.13 -34.27 72.91
CA GLY A 34 21.92 -33.55 71.90
C GLY A 34 22.65 -32.35 72.48
N GLN A 35 23.98 -32.45 72.57
CA GLN A 35 24.89 -31.34 72.88
C GLN A 35 24.53 -30.11 72.02
N PRO A 36 24.47 -28.89 72.59
CA PRO A 36 24.17 -27.70 71.80
C PRO A 36 25.35 -27.42 70.88
N THR A 37 25.18 -27.69 69.58
CA THR A 37 26.14 -27.24 68.57
C THR A 37 26.18 -25.72 68.64
N LYS A 38 27.32 -25.14 69.05
CA LYS A 38 27.55 -23.70 68.92
C LYS A 38 27.13 -23.31 67.49
N HIS A 39 26.21 -22.36 67.37
CA HIS A 39 25.65 -21.84 66.11
C HIS A 39 24.46 -22.59 65.46
N GLY A 40 23.69 -23.41 66.19
CA GLY A 40 22.47 -24.05 65.64
C GLY A 40 21.43 -23.09 65.02
N GLU A 41 21.34 -21.86 65.55
CA GLU A 41 20.49 -20.79 65.01
C GLU A 41 20.97 -20.31 63.63
N VAL A 42 22.28 -20.24 63.42
CA VAL A 42 22.90 -19.82 62.15
C VAL A 42 22.61 -20.85 61.05
N TYR A 43 22.71 -22.14 61.36
CA TYR A 43 22.36 -23.20 60.41
C TYR A 43 20.88 -23.21 60.06
N ARG A 44 20.00 -22.96 61.03
CA ARG A 44 18.56 -22.81 60.79
C ARG A 44 18.27 -21.61 59.88
N ALA A 45 18.86 -20.46 60.17
CA ALA A 45 18.72 -19.25 59.35
C ALA A 45 19.22 -19.49 57.92
N LYS A 46 20.39 -20.13 57.76
CA LYS A 46 20.93 -20.49 56.44
C LYS A 46 19.96 -21.38 55.66
N SER A 47 19.45 -22.44 56.28
CA SER A 47 18.49 -23.34 55.62
C SER A 47 17.20 -22.62 55.18
N GLN A 48 16.70 -21.69 56.00
CA GLN A 48 15.55 -20.86 55.63
C GLN A 48 15.86 -19.92 54.46
N ILE A 49 17.04 -19.31 54.43
CA ILE A 49 17.49 -18.45 53.33
C ILE A 49 17.64 -19.28 52.05
N ASP A 50 18.30 -20.43 52.10
CA ASP A 50 18.47 -21.31 50.94
C ASP A 50 17.10 -21.76 50.39
N SER A 51 16.15 -22.11 51.26
CA SER A 51 14.78 -22.44 50.87
C SER A 51 14.05 -21.27 50.22
N LEU A 52 14.25 -20.05 50.71
CA LEU A 52 13.62 -18.85 50.16
C LEU A 52 14.21 -18.50 48.79
N ILE A 53 15.54 -18.59 48.64
CA ILE A 53 16.23 -18.40 47.36
C ILE A 53 15.69 -19.37 46.33
N TYR A 54 15.63 -20.66 46.67
CA TYR A 54 15.10 -21.69 45.78
C TYR A 54 13.67 -21.36 45.31
N LYS A 55 12.79 -20.97 46.24
CA LYS A 55 11.40 -20.62 45.94
C LYS A 55 11.29 -19.40 45.02
N LEU A 56 12.05 -18.34 45.31
CA LEU A 56 12.07 -17.12 44.49
C LEU A 56 12.63 -17.37 43.09
N THR A 57 13.64 -18.23 42.95
CA THR A 57 14.16 -18.64 41.65
C THR A 57 13.10 -19.39 40.82
N LEU A 58 12.36 -20.30 41.45
CA LEU A 58 11.28 -21.04 40.79
C LEU A 58 10.15 -20.09 40.34
N ASP A 59 9.76 -19.16 41.20
CA ASP A 59 8.73 -18.16 40.90
C ASP A 59 9.17 -17.24 39.75
N LEU A 60 10.43 -16.81 39.73
CA LEU A 60 11.00 -15.98 38.67
C LEU A 60 10.99 -16.70 37.31
N ASN A 61 11.39 -17.97 37.28
CA ASN A 61 11.37 -18.76 36.05
C ASN A 61 9.94 -18.93 35.53
N THR A 62 9.01 -19.27 36.41
CA THR A 62 7.58 -19.37 36.09
C THR A 62 7.02 -18.06 35.53
N PHE A 63 7.43 -16.92 36.12
CA PHE A 63 7.03 -15.60 35.64
C PHE A 63 7.58 -15.29 34.24
N ASN A 64 8.84 -15.62 33.97
CA ASN A 64 9.47 -15.40 32.67
C ASN A 64 8.83 -16.27 31.56
N GLU A 65 8.45 -17.50 31.87
CA GLU A 65 7.69 -18.36 30.95
C GLU A 65 6.33 -17.76 30.62
N LYS A 66 5.57 -17.34 31.65
CA LYS A 66 4.27 -16.66 31.47
C LYS A 66 4.39 -15.39 30.64
N LYS A 67 5.45 -14.61 30.84
CA LYS A 67 5.72 -13.39 30.06
C LYS A 67 5.98 -13.72 28.58
N THR A 68 6.75 -14.76 28.31
CA THR A 68 7.04 -15.20 26.94
C THR A 68 5.75 -15.67 26.25
N LEU A 69 4.94 -16.47 26.94
CA LEU A 69 3.65 -16.93 26.43
C LEU A 69 2.70 -15.77 26.12
N ALA A 70 2.58 -14.78 27.02
CA ALA A 70 1.75 -13.61 26.81
C ALA A 70 2.17 -12.79 25.57
N THR A 71 3.49 -12.66 25.34
CA THR A 71 4.02 -11.99 24.14
C THR A 71 3.61 -12.71 22.85
N VAL A 72 3.68 -14.04 22.83
CA VAL A 72 3.26 -14.85 21.67
C VAL A 72 1.76 -14.69 21.43
N MET A 73 0.94 -14.80 22.49
CA MET A 73 -0.50 -14.61 22.39
C MET A 73 -0.88 -13.22 21.87
N GLN A 74 -0.14 -12.17 22.28
CA GLN A 74 -0.36 -10.81 21.78
C GLN A 74 -0.06 -10.71 20.28
N ASN A 75 1.08 -11.25 19.83
CA ASN A 75 1.44 -11.23 18.41
C ASN A 75 0.41 -11.98 17.54
N ASP A 76 -0.13 -13.09 18.03
CA ASP A 76 -1.16 -13.84 17.30
C ASP A 76 -2.50 -13.10 17.31
N ALA A 77 -2.88 -12.45 18.41
CA ALA A 77 -4.06 -11.58 18.46
C ALA A 77 -3.94 -10.40 17.46
N GLU A 78 -2.76 -9.79 17.35
CA GLU A 78 -2.51 -8.71 16.39
C GLU A 78 -2.61 -9.19 14.93
N LYS A 79 -2.10 -10.38 14.62
CA LYS A 79 -2.27 -11.00 13.28
C LYS A 79 -3.74 -11.25 12.97
N LEU A 80 -4.49 -11.83 13.93
CA LEU A 80 -5.91 -12.11 13.76
C LEU A 80 -6.72 -10.81 13.58
N ALA A 81 -6.40 -9.76 14.33
CA ALA A 81 -7.03 -8.46 14.17
C ALA A 81 -6.78 -7.86 12.78
N ARG A 82 -5.56 -8.02 12.23
CA ARG A 82 -5.24 -7.59 10.87
C ARG A 82 -6.05 -8.37 9.82
N ILE A 83 -6.10 -9.70 9.93
CA ILE A 83 -6.88 -10.55 9.01
C ILE A 83 -8.37 -10.17 9.07
N ALA A 84 -8.94 -10.04 10.26
CA ALA A 84 -10.34 -9.62 10.42
C ALA A 84 -10.60 -8.24 9.80
N GLY A 85 -9.66 -7.30 9.93
CA GLY A 85 -9.74 -5.98 9.29
C GLY A 85 -9.75 -6.06 7.76
N GLU A 86 -8.90 -6.91 7.18
CA GLU A 86 -8.84 -7.18 5.73
C GLU A 86 -10.14 -7.84 5.24
N GLU A 87 -10.65 -8.86 5.94
CA GLU A 87 -11.91 -9.52 5.60
C GLU A 87 -13.11 -8.56 5.70
N ILE A 88 -13.20 -7.74 6.74
CA ILE A 88 -14.23 -6.70 6.85
C ILE A 88 -14.14 -5.71 5.69
N ALA A 89 -12.93 -5.32 5.27
CA ALA A 89 -12.75 -4.43 4.13
C ALA A 89 -13.26 -5.04 2.82
N LEU A 90 -13.06 -6.35 2.62
CA LEU A 90 -13.59 -7.11 1.48
C LEU A 90 -15.12 -7.28 1.52
N LEU A 91 -15.72 -7.37 2.71
CA LEU A 91 -17.15 -7.55 2.87
C LEU A 91 -17.96 -6.23 2.79
N LYS A 92 -17.36 -5.08 3.09
CA LYS A 92 -18.01 -3.76 3.01
C LYS A 92 -18.65 -3.43 1.64
N PRO A 93 -18.03 -3.75 0.49
CA PRO A 93 -18.68 -3.61 -0.82
C PRO A 93 -19.96 -4.46 -0.94
N VAL A 94 -19.93 -5.72 -0.51
CA VAL A 94 -21.09 -6.62 -0.56
C VAL A 94 -22.22 -6.11 0.33
N GLN A 95 -21.89 -5.68 1.55
CA GLN A 95 -22.86 -5.07 2.47
C GLN A 95 -23.54 -3.86 1.83
N ARG A 96 -22.79 -2.97 1.18
CA ARG A 96 -23.35 -1.80 0.47
C ARG A 96 -24.30 -2.20 -0.66
N LEU A 97 -24.01 -3.29 -1.38
CA LEU A 97 -24.89 -3.81 -2.43
C LEU A 97 -26.21 -4.33 -1.84
N LEU A 98 -26.12 -5.10 -0.76
CA LEU A 98 -27.31 -5.63 -0.07
C LEU A 98 -28.18 -4.50 0.51
N ASP A 99 -27.57 -3.48 1.12
CA ASP A 99 -28.29 -2.30 1.62
C ASP A 99 -29.03 -1.55 0.50
N ALA A 100 -28.45 -1.51 -0.70
CA ALA A 100 -29.07 -0.89 -1.87
C ALA A 100 -30.27 -1.70 -2.40
N LEU A 101 -30.20 -3.03 -2.31
CA LEU A 101 -31.30 -3.93 -2.67
C LEU A 101 -32.46 -3.85 -1.66
N VAL A 102 -32.16 -3.85 -0.37
CA VAL A 102 -33.16 -3.79 0.71
C VAL A 102 -33.92 -2.46 0.71
N LYS A 103 -33.28 -1.35 0.31
CA LYS A 103 -33.93 -0.03 0.18
C LYS A 103 -34.94 0.07 -0.99
N GLY A 104 -35.19 -1.02 -1.72
CA GLY A 104 -36.32 -1.11 -2.65
C GLY A 104 -36.10 -0.49 -4.04
N ASN A 105 -34.86 -0.23 -4.45
CA ASN A 105 -34.56 0.22 -5.82
C ASN A 105 -34.25 -0.93 -6.80
N ALA A 106 -34.50 -2.18 -6.40
CA ALA A 106 -34.27 -3.35 -7.24
C ALA A 106 -35.48 -3.62 -8.17
N SER A 107 -35.57 -2.84 -9.24
CA SER A 107 -36.32 -3.28 -10.43
C SER A 107 -35.57 -4.46 -11.05
N SER A 108 -36.24 -5.61 -11.12
CA SER A 108 -35.73 -6.77 -11.85
C SER A 108 -35.66 -6.42 -13.34
N GLY A 109 -34.45 -6.36 -13.88
CA GLY A 109 -34.25 -6.17 -15.30
C GLY A 109 -32.85 -5.65 -15.55
N TYR A 110 -31.90 -6.57 -15.72
CA TYR A 110 -30.58 -6.33 -16.35
C TYR A 110 -30.03 -4.92 -16.10
N GLN A 111 -29.96 -4.52 -14.84
CA GLN A 111 -29.60 -3.15 -14.51
C GLN A 111 -28.09 -3.10 -14.47
N ARG A 112 -27.52 -2.59 -15.59
CA ARG A 112 -26.21 -1.94 -15.72
C ARG A 112 -25.58 -1.77 -14.35
N CYS A 113 -24.38 -2.34 -14.15
CA CYS A 113 -23.47 -1.88 -13.11
C CYS A 113 -23.58 -0.36 -13.07
N LEU A 114 -24.28 0.16 -12.06
CA LEU A 114 -24.52 1.59 -11.91
C LEU A 114 -23.17 2.17 -11.54
N ALA A 115 -22.39 2.46 -12.57
CA ALA A 115 -21.35 3.45 -12.47
C ALA A 115 -22.05 4.65 -11.84
N ARG A 116 -21.59 5.00 -10.63
CA ARG A 116 -21.91 6.30 -10.03
C ARG A 116 -21.76 7.34 -11.15
N PRO A 117 -22.65 8.35 -11.23
CA PRO A 117 -22.53 9.38 -12.25
C PRO A 117 -21.08 9.84 -12.29
N GLY A 118 -20.47 9.57 -13.44
CA GLY A 118 -19.07 9.80 -13.70
C GLY A 118 -18.62 11.16 -13.22
N GLY A 119 -17.46 11.24 -12.57
CA GLY A 119 -16.85 12.52 -12.26
C GLY A 119 -16.39 13.21 -13.55
N LYS A 120 -16.70 14.49 -13.71
CA LYS A 120 -16.03 15.37 -14.68
C LYS A 120 -14.94 16.15 -13.96
N ILE A 121 -13.69 15.95 -14.35
CA ILE A 121 -12.53 16.66 -13.81
C ILE A 121 -12.02 17.61 -14.90
N PRO A 122 -12.07 18.94 -14.72
CA PRO A 122 -11.48 19.87 -15.68
C PRO A 122 -9.96 19.70 -15.71
N VAL A 123 -9.38 19.70 -16.91
CA VAL A 123 -7.93 19.66 -17.08
C VAL A 123 -7.43 21.09 -17.15
N ARG A 124 -6.49 21.43 -16.26
CA ARG A 124 -5.82 22.74 -16.28
C ARG A 124 -4.53 22.64 -17.09
N ILE A 125 -4.42 23.43 -18.16
CA ILE A 125 -3.24 23.53 -19.01
C ILE A 125 -2.74 24.96 -18.96
N GLU A 126 -1.46 25.15 -18.61
CA GLU A 126 -0.83 26.46 -18.52
C GLU A 126 0.37 26.53 -19.46
N THR A 127 0.41 27.56 -20.30
CA THR A 127 1.54 27.84 -21.19
C THR A 127 2.39 28.95 -20.60
N LYS A 128 3.72 28.82 -20.67
CA LYS A 128 4.68 29.84 -20.22
C LYS A 128 5.68 30.11 -21.32
N GLY A 129 5.85 31.39 -21.69
CA GLY A 129 6.87 31.86 -22.62
C GLY A 129 6.63 31.56 -24.10
N SER A 130 5.89 30.51 -24.45
CA SER A 130 5.59 30.16 -25.85
C SER A 130 4.18 29.61 -26.02
N SER A 131 3.65 29.72 -27.24
CA SER A 131 2.38 29.09 -27.62
C SER A 131 2.59 27.59 -27.83
N LEU A 132 1.55 26.80 -27.53
CA LEU A 132 1.51 25.39 -27.91
C LEU A 132 0.72 25.26 -29.21
N PRO A 133 1.33 24.72 -30.29
CA PRO A 133 0.62 24.54 -31.53
C PRO A 133 -0.57 23.61 -31.33
N LYS A 134 -1.60 23.78 -32.18
CA LYS A 134 -2.59 22.71 -32.39
C LYS A 134 -1.80 21.43 -32.65
N HIS A 135 -2.31 20.29 -32.19
CA HIS A 135 -1.69 18.98 -32.36
C HIS A 135 -0.53 18.62 -31.43
N TYR A 136 -0.19 19.46 -30.45
CA TYR A 136 0.76 19.11 -29.40
C TYR A 136 0.20 18.04 -28.44
N THR A 137 1.02 17.09 -27.99
CA THR A 137 0.60 16.08 -27.02
C THR A 137 0.75 16.60 -25.60
N ILE A 138 -0.30 16.48 -24.80
CA ILE A 138 -0.33 16.82 -23.38
C ILE A 138 -0.35 15.54 -22.56
N SER A 139 0.41 15.50 -21.47
CA SER A 139 0.42 14.40 -20.51
C SER A 139 -0.11 14.88 -19.16
N VAL A 140 -1.22 14.30 -18.71
CA VAL A 140 -1.86 14.62 -17.44
C VAL A 140 -1.64 13.50 -16.44
N PRO A 141 -1.01 13.75 -15.28
CA PRO A 141 -0.89 12.76 -14.23
C PRO A 141 -2.25 12.54 -13.53
N VAL A 142 -2.58 11.29 -13.24
CA VAL A 142 -3.82 10.87 -12.58
C VAL A 142 -3.50 9.83 -11.51
N ASN A 143 -4.04 10.03 -10.31
CA ASN A 143 -4.02 9.01 -9.26
C ASN A 143 -5.08 7.93 -9.53
N HIS A 144 -4.81 7.06 -10.51
CA HIS A 144 -5.77 6.06 -10.96
C HIS A 144 -6.13 5.07 -9.84
N ARG A 145 -5.17 4.71 -8.98
CA ARG A 145 -5.42 3.85 -7.80
C ARG A 145 -6.53 4.40 -6.91
N GLU A 146 -6.49 5.69 -6.57
CA GLU A 146 -7.53 6.29 -5.73
C GLU A 146 -8.89 6.33 -6.43
N LEU A 147 -8.93 6.56 -7.74
CA LEU A 147 -10.18 6.56 -8.50
C LEU A 147 -10.83 5.17 -8.52
N ILE A 148 -10.03 4.10 -8.64
CA ILE A 148 -10.48 2.71 -8.51
C ILE A 148 -11.01 2.43 -7.10
N ASP A 149 -10.23 2.77 -6.07
CA ASP A 149 -10.58 2.51 -4.66
C ASP A 149 -11.91 3.21 -4.27
N ARG A 150 -12.21 4.35 -4.92
CA ARG A 150 -13.45 5.12 -4.77
C ARG A 150 -14.60 4.63 -5.66
N GLY A 151 -14.34 3.67 -6.57
CA GLY A 151 -15.30 3.12 -7.52
C GLY A 151 -15.75 4.13 -8.58
N LEU A 152 -14.86 5.04 -9.01
CA LEU A 152 -15.13 6.08 -10.00
C LEU A 152 -14.72 5.68 -11.42
N THR A 153 -13.82 4.71 -11.55
CA THR A 153 -13.30 4.20 -12.82
C THR A 153 -12.96 2.72 -12.67
N ARG A 154 -12.86 1.99 -13.79
CA ARG A 154 -12.49 0.58 -13.84
C ARG A 154 -10.97 0.40 -13.86
N ASP A 155 -10.52 -0.77 -13.41
CA ASP A 155 -9.09 -1.12 -13.39
C ASP A 155 -8.41 -1.05 -14.76
N ASN A 156 -9.17 -1.31 -15.83
CA ASN A 156 -8.69 -1.25 -17.22
C ASN A 156 -8.67 0.18 -17.80
N GLY A 157 -9.19 1.19 -17.09
CA GLY A 157 -9.20 2.58 -17.52
C GLY A 157 -10.03 2.88 -18.78
N GLU A 158 -10.85 1.95 -19.28
CA GLU A 158 -11.66 2.19 -20.49
C GLU A 158 -12.64 3.36 -20.30
N ASP A 159 -13.16 3.51 -19.09
CA ASP A 159 -14.07 4.57 -18.68
C ASP A 159 -13.34 5.85 -18.21
N LEU A 160 -12.03 5.94 -18.42
CA LEU A 160 -11.23 7.17 -18.32
C LEU A 160 -11.17 7.82 -19.71
N GLN A 161 -12.08 8.77 -19.95
CA GLN A 161 -12.28 9.42 -21.25
C GLN A 161 -11.79 10.86 -21.23
N VAL A 162 -11.36 11.38 -22.37
CA VAL A 162 -10.98 12.78 -22.56
C VAL A 162 -12.00 13.43 -23.49
N TYR A 163 -12.56 14.56 -23.06
CA TYR A 163 -13.46 15.37 -23.88
C TYR A 163 -12.87 16.73 -24.14
N TYR A 164 -13.01 17.18 -25.38
CA TYR A 164 -12.74 18.54 -25.81
C TYR A 164 -14.06 19.34 -25.92
N HIS A 165 -14.07 20.55 -25.38
CA HIS A 165 -15.20 21.47 -25.34
C HIS A 165 -14.85 22.69 -26.18
N ALA A 166 -15.24 22.69 -27.46
CA ALA A 166 -15.16 23.89 -28.28
C ALA A 166 -16.31 24.85 -27.93
N ASN A 167 -16.04 26.15 -27.92
CA ASN A 167 -17.04 27.17 -27.60
C ASN A 167 -18.29 27.02 -28.48
N GLY A 168 -19.45 26.84 -27.85
CA GLY A 168 -20.74 26.73 -28.54
C GLY A 168 -21.00 25.39 -29.25
N GLN A 169 -20.12 24.40 -29.10
CA GLN A 169 -20.31 23.06 -29.65
C GLN A 169 -20.54 22.02 -28.56
N HIS A 170 -21.16 20.90 -28.96
CA HIS A 170 -21.25 19.74 -28.08
C HIS A 170 -19.85 19.18 -27.79
N PRO A 171 -19.58 18.74 -26.54
CA PRO A 171 -18.30 18.13 -26.20
C PRO A 171 -18.04 16.89 -27.07
N VAL A 172 -16.80 16.76 -27.55
CA VAL A 172 -16.38 15.63 -28.38
C VAL A 172 -15.36 14.81 -27.63
N GLN A 173 -15.55 13.50 -27.59
CA GLN A 173 -14.54 12.57 -27.06
C GLN A 173 -13.36 12.50 -28.02
N ILE A 174 -12.14 12.57 -27.49
CA ILE A 174 -10.90 12.52 -28.29
C ILE A 174 -10.04 11.32 -27.91
N ASP A 175 -9.11 10.97 -28.80
CA ASP A 175 -8.14 9.91 -28.56
C ASP A 175 -7.23 10.21 -27.37
N ARG A 176 -6.94 9.16 -26.62
CA ARG A 176 -6.01 9.19 -25.50
C ARG A 176 -5.17 7.93 -25.41
N VAL A 177 -3.94 8.08 -24.94
CA VAL A 177 -3.08 6.96 -24.55
C VAL A 177 -2.97 6.94 -23.03
N LEU A 178 -3.21 5.76 -22.45
CA LEU A 178 -3.14 5.54 -21.01
C LEU A 178 -1.89 4.73 -20.67
N SER A 179 -1.18 5.12 -19.63
CA SER A 179 -0.04 4.34 -19.10
C SER A 179 0.01 4.36 -17.58
N GLY A 180 0.53 3.29 -16.98
CA GLY A 180 0.66 3.18 -15.52
C GLY A 180 -0.67 3.01 -14.79
N LEU A 181 -1.68 2.38 -15.40
CA LEU A 181 -2.98 2.13 -14.77
C LEU A 181 -2.85 1.34 -13.45
N GLY A 182 -3.79 1.53 -12.52
CA GLY A 182 -3.74 0.93 -11.19
C GLY A 182 -2.70 1.55 -10.24
N THR A 183 -2.02 2.63 -10.64
CA THR A 183 -0.99 3.31 -9.82
C THR A 183 -1.41 4.73 -9.44
N LYS A 184 -0.62 5.37 -8.58
CA LYS A 184 -0.79 6.79 -8.19
C LYS A 184 -0.24 7.77 -9.24
N SER A 185 0.50 7.26 -10.22
CA SER A 185 1.23 8.03 -11.23
C SER A 185 0.83 7.60 -12.64
N ALA A 186 -0.42 7.18 -12.83
CA ALA A 186 -0.94 6.91 -14.16
C ALA A 186 -0.91 8.22 -14.97
N THR A 187 -0.80 8.10 -16.29
CA THR A 187 -0.83 9.27 -17.17
C THR A 187 -1.89 9.11 -18.24
N VAL A 188 -2.61 10.19 -18.51
CA VAL A 188 -3.53 10.32 -19.64
C VAL A 188 -2.88 11.27 -20.64
N GLN A 189 -2.55 10.75 -21.82
CA GLN A 189 -1.94 11.53 -22.89
C GLN A 189 -2.96 11.77 -23.99
N PHE A 190 -3.10 13.01 -24.46
CA PHE A 190 -4.01 13.35 -25.55
C PHE A 190 -3.45 14.52 -26.36
N ARG A 191 -4.03 14.73 -27.55
CA ARG A 191 -3.58 15.77 -28.48
C ARG A 191 -4.43 17.04 -28.39
N LEU A 192 -3.79 18.20 -28.36
CA LEU A 192 -4.46 19.49 -28.42
C LEU A 192 -5.27 19.64 -29.70
N GLN A 193 -6.53 20.05 -29.55
CA GLN A 193 -7.49 20.28 -30.63
C GLN A 193 -7.44 21.71 -31.18
N ALA A 194 -6.85 22.65 -30.43
CA ALA A 194 -6.65 24.05 -30.83
C ALA A 194 -5.28 24.56 -30.38
N LEU A 195 -4.80 25.62 -31.05
CA LEU A 195 -3.64 26.39 -30.62
C LEU A 195 -3.90 26.98 -29.22
N MET A 196 -2.91 26.92 -28.34
CA MET A 196 -2.91 27.67 -27.09
C MET A 196 -1.90 28.80 -27.16
N SER A 197 -2.35 30.03 -26.95
CA SER A 197 -1.47 31.21 -26.93
C SER A 197 -0.47 31.14 -25.77
N ALA A 198 0.66 31.83 -25.90
CA ALA A 198 1.65 31.94 -24.82
C ALA A 198 1.06 32.64 -23.59
N ASN A 199 1.51 32.25 -22.39
CA ASN A 199 1.13 32.85 -21.11
C ASN A 199 -0.39 32.79 -20.84
N THR A 200 -1.02 31.68 -21.22
CA THR A 200 -2.46 31.46 -20.99
C THR A 200 -2.70 30.25 -20.10
N VAL A 201 -3.84 30.28 -19.40
CA VAL A 201 -4.34 29.16 -18.62
C VAL A 201 -5.69 28.74 -19.19
N ASP A 202 -5.76 27.51 -19.68
CA ASP A 202 -7.00 26.86 -20.05
C ASP A 202 -7.44 25.94 -18.90
N HIS A 203 -8.71 26.03 -18.53
CA HIS A 203 -9.33 25.21 -17.48
C HIS A 203 -10.73 24.72 -17.86
N PHE A 204 -11.14 24.92 -19.12
CA PHE A 204 -12.50 24.65 -19.57
C PHE A 204 -12.56 23.87 -20.88
N SER A 205 -11.55 23.96 -21.76
CA SER A 205 -11.61 23.29 -23.05
C SER A 205 -11.43 21.78 -22.97
N TYR A 206 -10.89 21.25 -21.87
CA TYR A 206 -10.66 19.81 -21.71
C TYR A 206 -11.16 19.29 -20.37
N SER A 207 -11.71 18.08 -20.37
CA SER A 207 -12.10 17.38 -19.15
C SER A 207 -11.85 15.89 -19.23
N LEU A 208 -11.41 15.32 -18.11
CA LEU A 208 -11.49 13.88 -17.89
C LEU A 208 -12.90 13.53 -17.44
N VAL A 209 -13.49 12.54 -18.07
CA VAL A 209 -14.80 12.01 -17.72
C VAL A 209 -14.60 10.56 -17.27
N LEU A 210 -15.03 10.26 -16.04
CA LEU A 210 -14.85 8.97 -15.38
C LEU A 210 -16.15 8.15 -15.45
N GLY A 211 -16.09 6.83 -15.30
CA GLY A 211 -17.25 5.99 -15.02
C GLY A 211 -18.37 6.01 -16.07
N SER A 212 -18.15 6.64 -17.22
CA SER A 212 -19.17 6.73 -18.26
C SER A 212 -19.24 5.42 -19.02
N ALA A 213 -20.46 4.97 -19.35
CA ALA A 213 -20.62 3.82 -20.22
C ALA A 213 -19.93 4.13 -21.56
N VAL A 214 -18.85 3.42 -21.87
CA VAL A 214 -18.17 3.52 -23.17
C VAL A 214 -19.11 2.87 -24.20
N SER A 215 -19.90 3.68 -24.90
CA SER A 215 -20.90 3.21 -25.87
C SER A 215 -20.34 3.05 -27.29
N GLY A 216 -19.02 2.91 -27.45
CA GLY A 216 -18.33 2.91 -28.74
C GLY A 216 -16.90 2.36 -28.63
N SER A 217 -16.09 2.57 -29.68
CA SER A 217 -14.65 2.23 -29.62
C SER A 217 -14.00 3.01 -28.48
N VAL A 218 -13.16 2.31 -27.73
CA VAL A 218 -12.21 2.96 -26.83
C VAL A 218 -11.38 3.89 -27.70
N MET A 219 -11.43 5.21 -27.45
CA MET A 219 -10.72 6.22 -28.26
C MET A 219 -9.23 6.19 -27.92
N ASP A 220 -8.52 5.14 -28.29
CA ASP A 220 -7.15 4.84 -27.86
C ASP A 220 -6.14 4.82 -29.01
N ASN A 221 -6.43 5.45 -30.15
CA ASN A 221 -5.53 5.44 -31.29
C ASN A 221 -4.29 6.34 -31.05
N PRO A 222 -3.08 5.76 -30.90
CA PRO A 222 -1.88 6.55 -30.61
C PRO A 222 -1.45 7.45 -31.78
N ASP A 223 -1.80 7.10 -33.03
CA ASP A 223 -1.51 7.92 -34.22
C ASP A 223 -2.31 9.24 -34.23
N LEU A 224 -3.39 9.32 -33.44
CA LEU A 224 -4.18 10.53 -33.23
C LEU A 224 -3.76 11.31 -31.98
N VAL A 225 -2.88 10.74 -31.14
CA VAL A 225 -2.34 11.35 -29.91
C VAL A 225 -0.95 11.94 -30.12
N TYR A 226 -0.06 11.19 -30.79
CA TYR A 226 1.33 11.57 -31.04
C TYR A 226 1.51 12.21 -32.41
N ALA A 227 2.53 13.05 -32.54
CA ALA A 227 2.94 13.56 -33.86
C ALA A 227 3.51 12.45 -34.75
N PHE A 228 4.16 11.48 -34.12
CA PHE A 228 4.68 10.27 -34.75
C PHE A 228 4.62 9.13 -33.73
N HIS A 229 4.14 7.97 -34.16
CA HIS A 229 4.04 6.76 -33.36
C HIS A 229 4.36 5.57 -34.25
N ASP A 230 5.12 4.62 -33.73
CA ASP A 230 5.38 3.32 -34.34
C ASP A 230 5.50 2.28 -33.24
N ASP A 231 4.63 1.27 -33.28
CA ASP A 231 4.65 0.14 -32.36
C ASP A 231 5.51 -1.01 -32.89
N PHE A 232 6.11 -0.83 -34.08
CA PHE A 232 6.95 -1.81 -34.76
C PHE A 232 6.24 -3.16 -34.99
N SER A 233 4.90 -3.15 -35.06
CA SER A 233 4.10 -4.34 -35.37
C SER A 233 4.31 -4.84 -36.80
N SER A 234 4.59 -3.91 -37.73
CA SER A 234 4.99 -4.19 -39.10
C SER A 234 6.42 -4.76 -39.17
N SER A 235 6.67 -5.72 -40.04
CA SER A 235 8.03 -6.22 -40.31
C SER A 235 8.95 -5.20 -41.01
N ALA A 236 8.38 -4.11 -41.52
CA ALA A 236 9.10 -3.01 -42.15
C ALA A 236 8.93 -1.72 -41.34
N LEU A 237 10.00 -0.93 -41.28
CA LEU A 237 9.96 0.43 -40.74
C LEU A 237 8.98 1.29 -41.54
N LYS A 238 8.19 2.11 -40.84
CA LYS A 238 7.41 3.18 -41.49
C LYS A 238 8.34 4.11 -42.29
N LYS A 239 7.84 4.67 -43.40
CA LYS A 239 8.62 5.51 -44.34
C LYS A 239 9.21 6.78 -43.71
N GLU A 240 8.66 7.20 -42.58
CA GLU A 240 9.08 8.35 -41.78
C GLU A 240 10.40 8.08 -41.04
N TRP A 241 10.76 6.81 -40.84
CA TRP A 241 12.08 6.45 -40.31
C TRP A 241 13.15 6.63 -41.39
N ALA A 242 14.22 7.33 -41.02
CA ALA A 242 15.44 7.39 -41.82
C ALA A 242 16.53 6.55 -41.16
N THR A 243 17.06 5.57 -41.89
CA THR A 243 18.27 4.87 -41.46
C THR A 243 19.47 5.81 -41.61
N ASN A 244 20.17 6.08 -40.51
CA ASN A 244 21.48 6.71 -40.62
C ASN A 244 22.49 5.69 -41.19
N ASN A 245 23.59 6.17 -41.77
CA ASN A 245 24.67 5.31 -42.27
C ASN A 245 25.48 4.63 -41.13
N TYR A 246 24.92 4.55 -39.93
CA TYR A 246 25.57 4.05 -38.71
C TYR A 246 24.88 2.77 -38.25
N GLY A 247 25.28 1.66 -38.88
CA GLY A 247 24.77 0.33 -38.56
C GLY A 247 23.62 -0.13 -39.45
N THR A 248 23.10 -1.31 -39.13
CA THR A 248 21.94 -1.92 -39.79
C THR A 248 20.76 -1.95 -38.83
N TRP A 249 19.60 -1.49 -39.28
CA TRP A 249 18.37 -1.43 -38.48
C TRP A 249 17.33 -2.40 -39.06
N SER A 250 16.59 -3.09 -38.19
CA SER A 250 15.53 -4.02 -38.61
C SER A 250 14.42 -4.08 -37.56
N VAL A 251 13.21 -4.42 -37.98
CA VAL A 251 12.08 -4.66 -37.07
C VAL A 251 11.85 -6.15 -36.92
N GLN A 252 11.80 -6.63 -35.67
CA GLN A 252 11.52 -8.03 -35.37
C GLN A 252 10.65 -8.14 -34.12
N LYS A 253 9.52 -8.85 -34.23
CA LYS A 253 8.63 -9.19 -33.11
C LYS A 253 8.19 -7.95 -32.29
N GLY A 254 7.76 -6.87 -32.95
CA GLY A 254 7.32 -5.66 -32.24
C GLY A 254 8.45 -4.81 -31.68
N ARG A 255 9.68 -4.94 -32.22
CA ARG A 255 10.86 -4.25 -31.69
C ARG A 255 11.75 -3.72 -32.81
N LEU A 256 12.29 -2.53 -32.61
CA LEU A 256 13.39 -1.99 -33.40
C LEU A 256 14.73 -2.56 -32.90
N LEU A 257 15.48 -3.18 -33.80
CA LEU A 257 16.80 -3.74 -33.54
C LEU A 257 17.85 -2.98 -34.36
N GLY A 258 18.91 -2.52 -33.71
CA GLY A 258 20.04 -1.85 -34.35
C GLY A 258 21.35 -2.60 -34.09
N ASN A 259 22.09 -2.89 -35.16
CA ASN A 259 23.48 -3.34 -35.08
C ASN A 259 24.40 -2.23 -35.58
N THR A 260 25.10 -1.57 -34.67
CA THR A 260 25.98 -0.43 -34.97
C THR A 260 27.44 -0.80 -35.14
N CYS A 261 27.77 -2.09 -35.18
CA CYS A 261 29.16 -2.54 -35.24
C CYS A 261 29.75 -2.34 -36.65
N ARG A 262 30.68 -1.37 -36.79
CA ARG A 262 31.58 -1.33 -37.95
C ARG A 262 32.44 -2.59 -37.95
N GLN A 263 32.50 -3.30 -39.07
CA GLN A 263 33.47 -4.36 -39.29
C GLN A 263 34.90 -3.80 -39.13
N LYS A 264 35.48 -3.96 -37.94
CA LYS A 264 36.90 -4.27 -37.63
C LYS A 264 37.12 -4.04 -36.13
N SER A 265 37.24 -5.16 -35.42
CA SER A 265 37.84 -5.31 -34.08
C SER A 265 37.48 -4.27 -33.02
N LYS A 266 36.37 -4.49 -32.31
CA LYS A 266 36.29 -4.47 -30.82
C LYS A 266 34.86 -4.72 -30.34
N ILE A 267 34.78 -5.35 -29.17
CA ILE A 267 33.63 -6.00 -28.51
C ILE A 267 32.30 -5.22 -28.64
N CYS A 268 31.30 -5.87 -29.24
CA CYS A 268 29.92 -5.38 -29.33
C CYS A 268 29.18 -5.70 -28.03
N ARG A 269 28.52 -4.70 -27.42
CA ARG A 269 27.43 -4.93 -26.46
C ARG A 269 26.15 -4.54 -27.16
N ASP A 270 25.21 -5.48 -27.25
CA ASP A 270 23.88 -5.22 -27.80
C ASP A 270 23.26 -4.05 -27.05
N ARG A 271 22.96 -2.96 -27.77
CA ARG A 271 22.23 -1.81 -27.22
C ARG A 271 20.83 -1.84 -27.80
N ILE A 272 19.89 -2.28 -26.96
CA ILE A 272 18.46 -2.07 -27.19
C ILE A 272 18.22 -0.56 -26.97
N VAL A 273 17.72 0.12 -28.01
CA VAL A 273 17.18 1.48 -27.86
C VAL A 273 15.67 1.29 -27.72
N CYS A 274 15.18 1.41 -26.49
CA CYS A 274 13.75 1.43 -26.16
C CYS A 274 13.17 2.83 -26.42
#